data_AF-A0A7K4DHA8-F1
#
_entry.id   AF-A0A7K4DHA8-F1
#
_cell.length_a   1.000
_cell.length_b   1.000
_cell.length_c   1.000
_cell.angle_alpha   90.00
_cell.angle_beta   90.00
_cell.angle_gamma   90.00
#
_symmetry.space_group_name_H-M   'P 1'
#
loop_
_entity.id
_entity.type
_entity.pdbx_description
1 polymer ?
#
loop_
_entity_poly.entity_id
_entity_poly.type
_entity_poly.pdbx_seq_one_letter_code
_entity_poly.pdbx_strand_id
1 'polypeptide(L)'
;MSRNSRDIAAFREYLEFTGKLTLDLTLYDMEKRETVILHLPYTHRWHVKYRNRTLARFYKFNEWWISQGRPPLTLLTLTTYQDGAHSREQVGGYTIEESFEVLKTSWDKLRKMLRNRILCRPFDYLWTMEPHLKHETGYPHLHVAIAAELEDWQKEKTKTLWNDYRAGSYEHGAHFEDSCLDAKGDIKNVGFYLFKYLGKGFCIDPEQMSPGELRFNAQLWKHGWRQWGASRGISKAMKLDYQDSDRFRFLEAGVSMTGWETTFREATAEQKQAIRDELEAWVKL
;
A
#
# COMPACT_ATOMS: atom_id res chain seq x y z
N MET A 1 23.73 3.00 20.10
CA MET A 1 22.39 2.97 19.45
C MET A 1 22.46 2.00 18.28
N SER A 2 21.61 0.95 18.26
CA SER A 2 21.57 0.00 17.14
C SER A 2 21.07 0.72 15.87
N ARG A 3 21.43 0.21 14.69
CA ARG A 3 21.04 0.83 13.39
C ARG A 3 19.51 1.04 13.30
N ASN A 4 18.75 0.08 13.80
CA ASN A 4 17.29 0.10 13.86
C ASN A 4 16.73 1.23 14.76
N SER A 5 17.43 1.60 15.84
CA SER A 5 16.97 2.69 16.73
C SER A 5 17.11 4.07 16.08
N ARG A 6 18.06 4.26 15.15
CA ARG A 6 18.21 5.52 14.40
C ARG A 6 17.11 5.67 13.35
N ASP A 7 16.82 4.60 12.61
CA ASP A 7 15.76 4.61 11.59
C ASP A 7 14.38 4.93 12.21
N ILE A 8 14.09 4.38 13.39
CA ILE A 8 12.84 4.68 14.12
C ILE A 8 12.79 6.15 14.58
N ALA A 9 13.90 6.68 15.10
CA ALA A 9 13.95 8.08 15.55
C ALA A 9 13.71 9.05 14.38
N ALA A 10 14.43 8.85 13.26
CA ALA A 10 14.25 9.65 12.05
C ALA A 10 12.83 9.53 11.49
N PHE A 11 12.22 8.35 11.54
CA PHE A 11 10.84 8.15 11.13
C PHE A 11 9.84 8.90 12.04
N ARG A 12 10.06 8.92 13.36
CA ARG A 12 9.23 9.70 14.30
C ARG A 12 9.36 11.20 14.06
N GLU A 13 10.58 11.69 13.89
CA GLU A 13 10.84 13.09 13.54
C GLU A 13 10.14 13.46 12.22
N TYR A 14 10.17 12.58 11.22
CA TYR A 14 9.43 12.76 9.98
C TYR A 14 7.91 12.90 10.22
N LEU A 15 7.31 12.03 11.04
CA LEU A 15 5.86 12.08 11.33
C LEU A 15 5.49 13.35 12.09
N GLU A 16 6.30 13.75 13.07
CA GLU A 16 6.07 14.98 13.84
C GLU A 16 6.18 16.22 12.94
N PHE A 17 7.24 16.28 12.13
CA PHE A 17 7.47 17.38 11.20
C PHE A 17 6.33 17.48 10.18
N THR A 18 6.00 16.39 9.51
CA THR A 18 4.96 16.37 8.47
C THR A 18 3.55 16.55 9.02
N GLY A 19 3.31 16.23 10.29
CA GLY A 19 2.06 16.52 10.99
C GLY A 19 1.79 18.01 11.19
N LYS A 20 2.84 18.85 11.16
CA LYS A 20 2.75 20.32 11.27
C LYS A 20 2.64 21.01 9.90
N LEU A 21 2.78 20.27 8.80
CA LEU A 21 2.80 20.82 7.45
C LEU A 21 1.38 20.98 6.87
N THR A 22 1.18 22.09 6.20
CA THR A 22 0.02 22.37 5.34
C THR A 22 0.49 22.44 3.90
N LEU A 23 -0.22 21.79 2.99
CA LEU A 23 -0.13 21.98 1.55
C LEU A 23 -1.04 23.14 1.16
N ASP A 24 -0.45 24.18 0.61
CA ASP A 24 -1.15 25.38 0.18
C ASP A 24 -1.30 25.35 -1.33
N LEU A 25 -2.55 25.39 -1.81
CA LEU A 25 -2.85 25.41 -3.23
C LEU A 25 -3.53 26.72 -3.58
N THR A 26 -2.85 27.54 -4.37
CA THR A 26 -3.45 28.71 -5.00
C THR A 26 -4.06 28.27 -6.32
N LEU A 27 -5.38 28.42 -6.42
CA LEU A 27 -6.18 28.01 -7.56
C LEU A 27 -6.99 29.21 -8.07
N TYR A 28 -7.34 29.20 -9.34
CA TYR A 28 -8.35 30.10 -9.88
C TYR A 28 -9.68 29.34 -9.99
N ASP A 29 -10.71 29.83 -9.32
CA ASP A 29 -12.08 29.30 -9.41
C ASP A 29 -12.78 29.92 -10.61
N MET A 30 -13.00 29.13 -11.67
CA MET A 30 -13.61 29.60 -12.93
C MET A 30 -15.09 29.98 -12.77
N GLU A 31 -15.80 29.38 -11.81
CA GLU A 31 -17.21 29.70 -11.55
C GLU A 31 -17.33 31.04 -10.84
N LYS A 32 -16.50 31.26 -9.81
CA LYS A 32 -16.51 32.48 -9.01
C LYS A 32 -15.68 33.62 -9.57
N ARG A 33 -14.78 33.31 -10.53
CA ARG A 33 -13.82 34.23 -11.16
C ARG A 33 -12.88 34.90 -10.15
N GLU A 34 -12.43 34.14 -9.16
CA GLU A 34 -11.53 34.62 -8.12
C GLU A 34 -10.40 33.62 -7.85
N THR A 35 -9.29 34.15 -7.34
CA THR A 35 -8.22 33.31 -6.80
C THR A 35 -8.62 32.84 -5.42
N VAL A 36 -8.55 31.52 -5.19
CA VAL A 36 -8.79 30.89 -3.90
C VAL A 36 -7.53 30.18 -3.43
N ILE A 37 -7.28 30.21 -2.13
CA ILE A 37 -6.18 29.47 -1.50
C ILE A 37 -6.80 28.35 -0.66
N LEU A 38 -6.40 27.12 -0.95
CA LEU A 38 -6.80 25.95 -0.19
C LEU A 38 -5.65 25.52 0.72
N HIS A 39 -5.92 25.52 2.03
CA HIS A 39 -5.02 25.01 3.05
C HIS A 39 -5.40 23.56 3.37
N LEU A 40 -4.59 22.61 2.90
CA LEU A 40 -4.85 21.18 3.05
C LEU A 40 -3.79 20.55 3.96
N PRO A 41 -4.15 19.69 4.92
CA PRO A 41 -3.14 18.93 5.68
C PRO A 41 -2.20 18.17 4.74
N TYR A 42 -0.89 18.27 4.99
CA TYR A 42 0.10 17.53 4.20
C TYR A 42 -0.16 16.03 4.35
N THR A 43 -0.58 15.38 3.24
CA THR A 43 -1.06 14.00 3.28
C THR A 43 0.02 13.04 2.79
N HIS A 44 0.52 12.19 3.69
CA HIS A 44 1.43 11.09 3.41
C HIS A 44 0.81 9.72 3.78
N ARG A 45 1.54 8.63 3.57
CA ARG A 45 1.04 7.26 3.74
C ARG A 45 0.42 6.98 5.12
N TRP A 46 1.03 7.52 6.17
CA TRP A 46 0.59 7.36 7.57
C TRP A 46 -0.47 8.38 8.00
N HIS A 47 -0.89 9.29 7.13
CA HIS A 47 -1.99 10.21 7.44
C HIS A 47 -3.35 9.50 7.24
N VAL A 48 -4.30 9.75 8.16
CA VAL A 48 -5.68 9.18 8.11
C VAL A 48 -6.39 9.35 6.76
N LYS A 49 -6.22 10.48 6.05
CA LYS A 49 -6.79 10.71 4.72
C LYS A 49 -6.26 9.72 3.69
N TYR A 50 -4.97 9.39 3.71
CA TYR A 50 -4.38 8.40 2.82
C TYR A 50 -4.90 6.98 3.13
N ARG A 51 -5.03 6.65 4.42
CA ARG A 51 -5.62 5.37 4.85
C ARG A 51 -7.05 5.23 4.36
N ASN A 52 -7.90 6.25 4.58
CA ASN A 52 -9.29 6.22 4.15
C ASN A 52 -9.41 6.11 2.62
N ARG A 53 -8.53 6.79 1.88
CA ARG A 53 -8.42 6.63 0.42
C ARG A 53 -8.03 5.19 0.04
N THR A 54 -7.11 4.58 0.76
CA THR A 54 -6.70 3.19 0.52
C THR A 54 -7.85 2.22 0.83
N LEU A 55 -8.56 2.41 1.94
CA LEU A 55 -9.77 1.65 2.29
C LEU A 55 -10.83 1.75 1.18
N ALA A 56 -11.11 2.96 0.67
CA ALA A 56 -12.02 3.14 -0.45
C ALA A 56 -11.63 2.31 -1.68
N ARG A 57 -10.32 2.16 -1.97
CA ARG A 57 -9.84 1.30 -3.06
C ARG A 57 -10.10 -0.18 -2.79
N PHE A 58 -10.03 -0.63 -1.55
CA PHE A 58 -10.35 -2.02 -1.19
C PHE A 58 -11.86 -2.31 -1.29
N TYR A 59 -12.72 -1.32 -1.04
CA TYR A 59 -14.14 -1.44 -1.38
C TYR A 59 -14.36 -1.65 -2.89
N LYS A 60 -13.63 -0.91 -3.74
CA LYS A 60 -13.67 -1.12 -5.21
C LYS A 60 -13.21 -2.52 -5.62
N PHE A 61 -12.23 -3.11 -4.94
CA PHE A 61 -11.87 -4.51 -5.17
C PHE A 61 -13.02 -5.47 -4.82
N ASN A 62 -13.73 -5.22 -3.72
CA ASN A 62 -14.88 -6.03 -3.35
C ASN A 62 -16.04 -5.90 -4.36
N GLU A 63 -16.32 -4.68 -4.83
CA GLU A 63 -17.30 -4.43 -5.91
C GLU A 63 -16.93 -5.21 -7.17
N TRP A 64 -15.67 -5.15 -7.60
CA TRP A 64 -15.15 -5.93 -8.71
C TRP A 64 -15.38 -7.43 -8.49
N TRP A 65 -14.97 -7.98 -7.34
CA TRP A 65 -15.11 -9.41 -7.05
C TRP A 65 -16.58 -9.87 -7.13
N ILE A 66 -17.51 -9.09 -6.58
CA ILE A 66 -18.95 -9.36 -6.69
C ILE A 66 -19.40 -9.32 -8.15
N SER A 67 -19.00 -8.29 -8.91
CA SER A 67 -19.37 -8.15 -10.33
C SER A 67 -18.86 -9.29 -11.22
N GLN A 68 -17.77 -9.95 -10.83
CA GLN A 68 -17.20 -11.09 -11.53
C GLN A 68 -17.90 -12.42 -11.17
N GLY A 69 -19.00 -12.37 -10.41
CA GLY A 69 -19.71 -13.56 -9.96
C GLY A 69 -19.03 -14.25 -8.79
N ARG A 70 -18.22 -13.53 -8.00
CA ARG A 70 -17.49 -14.03 -6.83
C ARG A 70 -16.58 -15.23 -7.17
N PRO A 71 -15.59 -15.05 -8.07
CA PRO A 71 -14.66 -16.13 -8.39
C PRO A 71 -13.93 -16.63 -7.13
N PRO A 72 -13.49 -17.90 -7.10
CA PRO A 72 -12.77 -18.46 -5.97
C PRO A 72 -11.49 -17.67 -5.69
N LEU A 73 -11.19 -17.50 -4.41
CA LEU A 73 -10.00 -16.81 -3.93
C LEU A 73 -9.20 -17.72 -3.03
N THR A 74 -7.96 -18.01 -3.44
CA THR A 74 -6.98 -18.66 -2.56
C THR A 74 -6.24 -17.58 -1.79
N LEU A 75 -6.25 -17.69 -0.48
CA LEU A 75 -5.47 -16.84 0.39
C LEU A 75 -4.15 -17.48 0.74
N LEU A 76 -3.09 -16.69 0.61
CA LEU A 76 -1.72 -17.11 0.85
C LEU A 76 -1.03 -16.09 1.74
N THR A 77 -0.58 -16.53 2.90
CA THR A 77 0.32 -15.77 3.78
C THR A 77 1.74 -16.25 3.56
N LEU A 78 2.63 -15.31 3.23
CA LEU A 78 4.06 -15.56 3.05
C LEU A 78 4.84 -14.85 4.15
N THR A 79 5.62 -15.63 4.87
CA THR A 79 6.44 -15.19 6.00
C THR A 79 7.91 -15.53 5.72
N THR A 80 8.80 -14.65 6.16
CA THR A 80 10.24 -14.90 6.09
C THR A 80 10.79 -15.50 7.38
N TYR A 81 12.02 -16.00 7.30
CA TYR A 81 12.79 -16.30 8.51
C TYR A 81 12.91 -15.05 9.39
N GLN A 82 12.47 -15.16 10.65
CA GLN A 82 12.67 -14.12 11.67
C GLN A 82 13.96 -14.39 12.43
N ASP A 83 14.65 -13.35 12.90
CA ASP A 83 15.88 -13.53 13.68
C ASP A 83 15.67 -14.46 14.89
N GLY A 84 16.44 -15.53 14.93
CA GLY A 84 16.29 -16.66 15.82
C GLY A 84 17.28 -17.77 15.48
N ALA A 85 17.44 -18.76 16.36
CA ALA A 85 18.44 -19.83 16.18
C ALA A 85 18.28 -20.57 14.84
N HIS A 86 17.04 -20.94 14.50
CA HIS A 86 16.74 -21.60 13.23
C HIS A 86 17.06 -20.73 12.00
N SER A 87 16.69 -19.43 12.03
CA SER A 87 17.03 -18.49 10.95
C SER A 87 18.54 -18.31 10.77
N ARG A 88 19.29 -18.24 11.87
CA ARG A 88 20.75 -18.13 11.84
C ARG A 88 21.42 -19.36 11.24
N GLU A 89 20.90 -20.55 11.54
CA GLU A 89 21.39 -21.80 10.95
C GLU A 89 21.09 -21.89 9.45
N GLN A 90 19.86 -21.55 9.03
CA GLN A 90 19.41 -21.75 7.65
C GLN A 90 19.89 -20.65 6.68
N VAL A 91 19.86 -19.39 7.12
CA VAL A 91 20.07 -18.22 6.25
C VAL A 91 21.02 -17.18 6.83
N GLY A 92 21.67 -17.45 7.97
CA GLY A 92 22.58 -16.52 8.63
C GLY A 92 21.90 -15.46 9.51
N GLY A 93 20.55 -15.47 9.58
CA GLY A 93 19.76 -14.55 10.38
C GLY A 93 19.39 -13.30 9.59
N TYR A 94 18.22 -13.28 8.97
CA TYR A 94 17.73 -12.09 8.28
C TYR A 94 17.39 -10.98 9.25
N THR A 95 17.84 -9.77 8.93
CA THR A 95 17.34 -8.53 9.49
C THR A 95 15.93 -8.24 8.96
N ILE A 96 15.24 -7.26 9.57
CA ILE A 96 13.93 -6.80 9.09
C ILE A 96 14.05 -6.23 7.66
N GLU A 97 15.09 -5.45 7.39
CA GLU A 97 15.37 -4.87 6.06
C GLU A 97 15.54 -5.97 5.00
N GLU A 98 16.41 -6.95 5.25
CA GLU A 98 16.59 -8.11 4.36
C GLU A 98 15.30 -8.93 4.19
N SER A 99 14.50 -9.06 5.25
CA SER A 99 13.22 -9.76 5.19
C SER A 99 12.25 -9.10 4.20
N PHE A 100 12.19 -7.77 4.12
CA PHE A 100 11.39 -7.08 3.11
C PHE A 100 11.88 -7.39 1.69
N GLU A 101 13.19 -7.39 1.47
CA GLU A 101 13.79 -7.65 0.16
C GLU A 101 13.57 -9.09 -0.28
N VAL A 102 13.82 -10.06 0.60
CA VAL A 102 13.60 -11.48 0.38
C VAL A 102 12.13 -11.73 0.05
N LEU A 103 11.21 -11.15 0.82
CA LEU A 103 9.79 -11.32 0.64
C LEU A 103 9.32 -10.75 -0.71
N LYS A 104 9.78 -9.55 -1.09
CA LYS A 104 9.45 -8.92 -2.39
C LYS A 104 10.03 -9.70 -3.57
N THR A 105 11.30 -10.06 -3.52
CA THR A 105 11.99 -10.75 -4.63
C THR A 105 11.49 -12.18 -4.80
N SER A 106 11.26 -12.89 -3.70
CA SER A 106 10.73 -14.25 -3.71
C SER A 106 9.27 -14.28 -4.13
N TRP A 107 8.46 -13.29 -3.74
CA TRP A 107 7.10 -13.15 -4.25
C TRP A 107 7.08 -12.94 -5.77
N ASP A 108 7.96 -12.10 -6.31
CA ASP A 108 8.01 -11.91 -7.78
C ASP A 108 8.37 -13.20 -8.52
N LYS A 109 9.35 -13.97 -8.00
CA LYS A 109 9.71 -15.30 -8.54
C LYS A 109 8.54 -16.28 -8.44
N LEU A 110 7.93 -16.39 -7.25
CA LEU A 110 6.81 -17.29 -6.99
C LEU A 110 5.61 -16.95 -7.90
N ARG A 111 5.26 -15.67 -8.02
CA ARG A 111 4.18 -15.19 -8.90
C ARG A 111 4.42 -15.58 -10.37
N LYS A 112 5.67 -15.51 -10.85
CA LYS A 112 6.04 -15.97 -12.19
C LYS A 112 5.89 -17.48 -12.33
N MET A 113 6.29 -18.26 -11.32
CA MET A 113 6.11 -19.72 -11.29
C MET A 113 4.64 -20.12 -11.25
N LEU A 114 3.84 -19.46 -10.41
CA LEU A 114 2.38 -19.62 -10.36
C LEU A 114 1.78 -19.45 -11.75
N ARG A 115 2.14 -18.38 -12.45
CA ARG A 115 1.60 -18.09 -13.79
C ARG A 115 2.04 -19.10 -14.84
N ASN A 116 3.33 -19.43 -14.86
CA ASN A 116 3.95 -20.10 -16.00
C ASN A 116 4.03 -21.61 -15.85
N ARG A 117 3.95 -22.15 -14.63
CA ARG A 117 4.29 -23.55 -14.32
C ARG A 117 3.33 -24.26 -13.38
N ILE A 118 2.65 -23.55 -12.48
CA ILE A 118 1.76 -24.17 -11.49
C ILE A 118 0.30 -24.07 -11.93
N LEU A 119 -0.20 -22.85 -12.13
CA LEU A 119 -1.55 -22.60 -12.66
C LEU A 119 -1.58 -22.64 -14.20
N CYS A 120 -0.43 -22.39 -14.84
CA CYS A 120 -0.28 -22.36 -16.30
C CYS A 120 -1.28 -21.42 -17.01
N ARG A 121 -1.70 -20.36 -16.33
CA ARG A 121 -2.60 -19.33 -16.84
C ARG A 121 -2.36 -17.98 -16.16
N PRO A 122 -2.72 -16.85 -16.80
CA PRO A 122 -2.80 -15.57 -16.10
C PRO A 122 -3.78 -15.65 -14.93
N PHE A 123 -3.46 -14.94 -13.85
CA PHE A 123 -4.33 -14.78 -12.70
C PHE A 123 -4.23 -13.37 -12.16
N ASP A 124 -5.32 -12.90 -11.58
CA ASP A 124 -5.37 -11.65 -10.84
C ASP A 124 -5.06 -11.90 -9.36
N TYR A 125 -4.46 -10.89 -8.73
CA TYR A 125 -4.12 -10.93 -7.32
C TYR A 125 -4.13 -9.53 -6.71
N LEU A 126 -4.29 -9.49 -5.39
CA LEU A 126 -4.11 -8.34 -4.50
C LEU A 126 -3.25 -8.79 -3.32
N TRP A 127 -2.28 -7.99 -2.90
CA TRP A 127 -1.46 -8.26 -1.74
C TRP A 127 -1.34 -7.07 -0.82
N THR A 128 -1.14 -7.35 0.47
CA THR A 128 -0.83 -6.39 1.54
C THR A 128 0.32 -6.90 2.39
N MET A 129 1.11 -5.99 2.95
CA MET A 129 2.15 -6.27 3.91
C MET A 129 1.73 -5.81 5.30
N GLU A 130 1.96 -6.66 6.29
CA GLU A 130 1.73 -6.34 7.70
C GLU A 130 2.96 -6.70 8.55
N PRO A 131 3.18 -6.03 9.69
CA PRO A 131 4.14 -6.47 10.69
C PRO A 131 3.64 -7.74 11.40
N HIS A 132 4.56 -8.65 11.74
CA HIS A 132 4.28 -9.75 12.65
C HIS A 132 4.09 -9.22 14.09
N LEU A 133 2.84 -9.03 14.50
CA LEU A 133 2.48 -8.40 15.78
C LEU A 133 2.51 -9.34 16.99
N LYS A 134 2.36 -10.66 16.82
CA LYS A 134 2.22 -11.63 17.94
C LYS A 134 3.42 -11.62 18.91
N HIS A 135 4.58 -11.13 18.47
CA HIS A 135 5.79 -10.96 19.28
C HIS A 135 6.39 -9.55 19.15
N GLU A 136 5.63 -8.61 18.59
CA GLU A 136 6.07 -7.24 18.26
C GLU A 136 7.41 -7.19 17.49
N THR A 137 7.77 -8.23 16.74
CA THR A 137 9.10 -8.32 16.13
C THR A 137 9.27 -7.28 15.02
N GLY A 138 8.18 -6.96 14.31
CA GLY A 138 8.17 -6.01 13.21
C GLY A 138 8.63 -6.60 11.87
N TYR A 139 8.85 -7.92 11.82
CA TYR A 139 9.16 -8.62 10.58
C TYR A 139 7.97 -8.59 9.63
N PRO A 140 8.19 -8.37 8.33
CA PRO A 140 7.10 -8.26 7.36
C PRO A 140 6.48 -9.62 7.02
N HIS A 141 5.17 -9.63 6.88
CA HIS A 141 4.38 -10.70 6.26
C HIS A 141 3.72 -10.19 4.99
N LEU A 142 3.58 -11.05 3.97
CA LEU A 142 2.75 -10.77 2.79
C LEU A 142 1.47 -11.58 2.89
N HIS A 143 0.33 -10.91 2.83
CA HIS A 143 -0.95 -11.57 2.59
C HIS A 143 -1.36 -11.35 1.15
N VAL A 144 -1.68 -12.42 0.44
CA VAL A 144 -2.04 -12.39 -0.97
C VAL A 144 -3.40 -13.07 -1.14
N ALA A 145 -4.35 -12.40 -1.79
CA ALA A 145 -5.50 -13.06 -2.39
C ALA A 145 -5.22 -13.29 -3.88
N ILE A 146 -5.31 -14.55 -4.29
CA ILE A 146 -5.13 -15.01 -5.66
C ILE A 146 -6.52 -15.37 -6.19
N ALA A 147 -6.96 -14.74 -7.28
CA ALA A 147 -8.24 -15.02 -7.95
C ALA A 147 -8.17 -16.31 -8.78
N ALA A 148 -7.90 -17.40 -8.08
CA ALA A 148 -7.91 -18.77 -8.57
C ALA A 148 -8.02 -19.72 -7.38
N GLU A 149 -8.63 -20.87 -7.62
CA GLU A 149 -8.51 -22.03 -6.74
C GLU A 149 -7.17 -22.74 -7.02
N LEU A 150 -6.51 -23.17 -5.94
CA LEU A 150 -5.29 -23.97 -6.01
C LEU A 150 -5.58 -25.37 -5.47
N GLU A 151 -5.20 -26.38 -6.25
CA GLU A 151 -5.21 -27.78 -5.83
C GLU A 151 -4.09 -28.04 -4.80
N ASP A 152 -4.21 -29.10 -4.01
CA ASP A 152 -3.27 -29.37 -2.91
C ASP A 152 -1.82 -29.56 -3.39
N TRP A 153 -1.62 -30.21 -4.54
CA TRP A 153 -0.26 -30.33 -5.10
C TRP A 153 0.32 -28.97 -5.53
N GLN A 154 -0.53 -28.01 -5.92
CA GLN A 154 -0.11 -26.65 -6.27
C GLN A 154 0.29 -25.87 -5.02
N LYS A 155 -0.46 -26.06 -3.91
CA LYS A 155 -0.13 -25.50 -2.59
C LYS A 155 1.18 -26.07 -2.07
N GLU A 156 1.35 -27.39 -2.10
CA GLU A 156 2.59 -28.05 -1.68
C GLU A 156 3.78 -27.62 -2.55
N LYS A 157 3.62 -27.57 -3.88
CA LYS A 157 4.67 -27.05 -4.76
C LYS A 157 5.03 -25.60 -4.46
N THR A 158 4.06 -24.77 -4.10
CA THR A 158 4.28 -23.38 -3.69
C THR A 158 5.10 -23.30 -2.41
N LYS A 159 4.79 -24.13 -1.40
CA LYS A 159 5.58 -24.24 -0.16
C LYS A 159 7.01 -24.68 -0.43
N THR A 160 7.20 -25.71 -1.27
CA THR A 160 8.53 -26.16 -1.69
C THR A 160 9.33 -25.02 -2.32
N LEU A 161 8.75 -24.30 -3.29
CA LEU A 161 9.45 -23.19 -3.95
C LEU A 161 9.80 -22.05 -2.99
N TRP A 162 8.90 -21.72 -2.07
CA TRP A 162 9.16 -20.67 -1.08
C TRP A 162 10.35 -21.03 -0.19
N ASN A 163 10.44 -22.30 0.23
CA ASN A 163 11.57 -22.83 0.97
C ASN A 163 12.85 -22.89 0.12
N ASP A 164 12.78 -23.34 -1.13
CA ASP A 164 13.92 -23.41 -2.06
C ASP A 164 14.51 -22.03 -2.35
N TYR A 165 13.68 -20.98 -2.34
CA TYR A 165 14.14 -19.59 -2.45
C TYR A 165 14.83 -19.07 -1.20
N ARG A 166 14.93 -19.90 -0.15
CA ARG A 166 15.35 -19.53 1.19
C ARG A 166 14.53 -18.37 1.75
N ALA A 167 13.27 -18.25 1.30
CA ALA A 167 12.43 -17.12 1.67
C ALA A 167 11.82 -17.32 3.06
N GLY A 168 11.36 -18.53 3.36
CA GLY A 168 10.86 -18.96 4.67
C GLY A 168 10.86 -20.48 4.76
N SER A 169 10.59 -21.05 5.94
CA SER A 169 10.60 -22.51 6.11
C SER A 169 9.46 -23.19 5.34
N TYR A 170 9.60 -24.48 5.10
CA TYR A 170 8.57 -25.27 4.44
C TYR A 170 7.25 -25.31 5.24
N GLU A 171 7.36 -25.45 6.56
CA GLU A 171 6.25 -25.66 7.48
C GLU A 171 5.47 -24.37 7.78
N HIS A 172 6.15 -23.22 7.77
CA HIS A 172 5.60 -21.96 8.27
C HIS A 172 5.80 -20.76 7.33
N GLY A 173 6.60 -20.89 6.28
CA GLY A 173 6.93 -19.79 5.38
C GLY A 173 5.84 -19.47 4.36
N ALA A 174 5.03 -20.46 3.97
CA ALA A 174 3.89 -20.28 3.08
C ALA A 174 2.66 -21.01 3.64
N HIS A 175 1.65 -20.25 4.04
CA HIS A 175 0.43 -20.77 4.66
C HIS A 175 -0.78 -20.44 3.79
N PHE A 176 -1.61 -21.44 3.52
CA PHE A 176 -2.86 -21.29 2.78
C PHE A 176 -4.04 -21.33 3.74
N GLU A 177 -4.98 -20.41 3.57
CA GLU A 177 -6.26 -20.48 4.29
C GLU A 177 -7.33 -21.06 3.37
N ASP A 178 -7.77 -22.28 3.69
CA ASP A 178 -8.82 -22.99 2.94
C ASP A 178 -10.23 -22.48 3.29
N SER A 179 -10.37 -21.67 4.33
CA SER A 179 -11.65 -21.13 4.84
C SER A 179 -12.35 -20.13 3.90
N CYS A 180 -11.79 -19.87 2.72
CA CYS A 180 -12.40 -19.05 1.68
C CYS A 180 -13.06 -19.86 0.55
N LEU A 181 -13.04 -21.18 0.67
CA LEU A 181 -13.55 -22.11 -0.35
C LEU A 181 -14.94 -22.63 0.02
N ASP A 182 -15.93 -21.75 0.18
CA ASP A 182 -17.31 -22.12 -0.09
C ASP A 182 -18.22 -20.91 -0.30
N ALA A 183 -19.11 -21.04 -1.30
CA ALA A 183 -20.32 -20.23 -1.41
C ALA A 183 -21.32 -20.46 -0.25
N LYS A 184 -20.88 -21.05 0.87
CA LYS A 184 -21.67 -21.45 2.04
C LYS A 184 -21.03 -21.08 3.39
N GLY A 185 -19.80 -20.55 3.41
CA GLY A 185 -19.08 -20.01 4.57
C GLY A 185 -18.84 -18.52 4.31
N ASP A 186 -19.68 -17.72 4.95
CA ASP A 186 -20.14 -16.42 4.51
C ASP A 186 -19.06 -15.30 4.61
N ILE A 187 -18.02 -15.32 3.76
CA ILE A 187 -17.23 -14.12 3.48
C ILE A 187 -18.11 -13.19 2.64
N LYS A 188 -18.93 -12.40 3.33
CA LYS A 188 -19.78 -11.38 2.71
C LYS A 188 -18.96 -10.34 1.94
N ASN A 189 -17.66 -10.22 2.23
CA ASN A 189 -16.80 -9.20 1.65
C ASN A 189 -15.31 -9.54 1.76
N VAL A 190 -14.71 -10.00 0.66
CA VAL A 190 -13.28 -10.39 0.61
C VAL A 190 -12.33 -9.19 0.67
N GLY A 191 -12.80 -8.01 0.26
CA GLY A 191 -12.05 -6.78 0.44
C GLY A 191 -11.74 -6.50 1.91
N PHE A 192 -12.71 -6.76 2.80
CA PHE A 192 -12.50 -6.63 4.24
C PHE A 192 -11.50 -7.64 4.81
N TYR A 193 -11.41 -8.84 4.25
CA TYR A 193 -10.44 -9.83 4.71
C TYR A 193 -9.02 -9.31 4.56
N LEU A 194 -8.62 -8.90 3.33
CA LEU A 194 -7.29 -8.34 3.11
C LEU A 194 -7.11 -6.97 3.78
N PHE A 195 -8.17 -6.16 3.83
CA PHE A 195 -8.13 -4.89 4.53
C PHE A 195 -7.89 -5.06 6.03
N LYS A 196 -8.36 -6.14 6.67
CA LYS A 196 -8.09 -6.42 8.09
C LYS A 196 -6.59 -6.49 8.36
N TYR A 197 -5.82 -7.16 7.50
CA TYR A 197 -4.36 -7.25 7.62
C TYR A 197 -3.67 -5.93 7.27
N LEU A 198 -4.16 -5.24 6.24
CA LEU A 198 -3.69 -3.90 5.92
C LEU A 198 -3.90 -2.93 7.10
N GLY A 199 -5.06 -2.99 7.75
CA GLY A 199 -5.45 -2.18 8.90
C GLY A 199 -4.55 -2.38 10.12
N LYS A 200 -4.03 -3.59 10.35
CA LYS A 200 -3.02 -3.85 11.39
C LYS A 200 -1.67 -3.21 11.11
N GLY A 201 -1.35 -2.94 9.84
CA GLY A 201 -0.14 -2.24 9.45
C GLY A 201 -0.33 -0.74 9.23
N PHE A 202 -1.57 -0.24 9.18
CA PHE A 202 -1.88 1.17 9.06
C PHE A 202 -1.94 1.79 10.45
N CYS A 203 -0.85 2.44 10.81
CA CYS A 203 -0.83 3.33 11.96
C CYS A 203 -2.00 4.34 11.88
N ILE A 204 -2.80 4.36 12.95
CA ILE A 204 -3.86 5.37 13.16
C ILE A 204 -3.26 6.63 13.79
N ASP A 205 -2.30 6.44 14.68
CA ASP A 205 -1.60 7.46 15.44
C ASP A 205 -0.14 7.02 15.66
N PRO A 206 0.86 7.81 15.21
CA PRO A 206 2.27 7.52 15.39
C PRO A 206 2.68 7.21 16.82
N GLU A 207 2.03 7.84 17.80
CA GLU A 207 2.33 7.68 19.22
C GLU A 207 1.80 6.36 19.77
N GLN A 208 0.80 5.77 19.11
CA GLN A 208 0.17 4.50 19.48
C GLN A 208 0.79 3.29 18.78
N MET A 209 1.77 3.48 17.89
CA MET A 209 2.45 2.36 17.24
C MET A 209 3.25 1.55 18.26
N SER A 210 3.03 0.23 18.29
CA SER A 210 3.88 -0.72 18.99
C SER A 210 5.33 -0.67 18.49
N PRO A 211 6.31 -1.16 19.27
CA PRO A 211 7.71 -1.27 18.83
C PRO A 211 7.87 -2.02 17.49
N GLY A 212 7.07 -3.06 17.26
CA GLY A 212 7.07 -3.82 16.00
C GLY A 212 6.57 -3.01 14.81
N GLU A 213 5.47 -2.26 15.00
CA GLU A 213 4.92 -1.38 13.97
C GLU A 213 5.88 -0.25 13.62
N LEU A 214 6.56 0.34 14.61
CA LEU A 214 7.57 1.37 14.37
C LEU A 214 8.74 0.84 13.54
N ARG A 215 9.28 -0.34 13.90
CA ARG A 215 10.34 -1.00 13.13
C ARG A 215 9.92 -1.23 11.67
N PHE A 216 8.75 -1.82 11.48
CA PHE A 216 8.21 -2.12 10.16
C PHE A 216 7.98 -0.85 9.32
N ASN A 217 7.32 0.16 9.89
CA ASN A 217 6.97 1.39 9.18
C ASN A 217 8.20 2.27 8.90
N ALA A 218 9.20 2.29 9.79
CA ALA A 218 10.46 2.97 9.55
C ALA A 218 11.18 2.41 8.31
N GLN A 219 11.20 1.08 8.13
CA GLN A 219 11.78 0.46 6.93
C GLN A 219 10.96 0.76 5.67
N LEU A 220 9.62 0.69 5.75
CA LEU A 220 8.75 1.09 4.64
C LEU A 220 8.96 2.55 4.21
N TRP A 221 9.18 3.44 5.17
CA TRP A 221 9.46 4.87 4.94
C TRP A 221 10.82 5.06 4.29
N LYS A 222 11.88 4.57 4.93
CA LYS A 222 13.28 4.72 4.51
C LYS A 222 13.50 4.26 3.07
N HIS A 223 12.90 3.14 2.68
CA HIS A 223 13.11 2.55 1.36
C HIS A 223 12.00 2.89 0.35
N GLY A 224 10.96 3.63 0.75
CA GLY A 224 9.82 3.95 -0.11
C GLY A 224 9.03 2.73 -0.60
N TRP A 225 9.18 1.57 0.05
CA TRP A 225 8.50 0.33 -0.34
C TRP A 225 6.99 0.44 -0.21
N ARG A 226 6.23 -0.28 -1.03
CA ARG A 226 4.76 -0.29 -0.97
C ARG A 226 4.28 -1.27 0.08
N GLN A 227 3.22 -0.88 0.79
CA GLN A 227 2.55 -1.75 1.75
C GLN A 227 1.45 -2.61 1.12
N TRP A 228 1.02 -2.28 -0.10
CA TRP A 228 0.06 -3.10 -0.85
C TRP A 228 0.31 -2.96 -2.34
N GLY A 229 -0.23 -3.90 -3.11
CA GLY A 229 -0.17 -3.86 -4.56
C GLY A 229 -1.03 -4.93 -5.19
N ALA A 230 -1.23 -4.82 -6.50
CA ALA A 230 -2.17 -5.66 -7.21
C ALA A 230 -1.69 -5.94 -8.63
N SER A 231 -2.27 -6.98 -9.22
CA SER A 231 -2.27 -7.21 -10.67
C SER A 231 -2.85 -6.00 -11.44
N ARG A 232 -2.59 -5.93 -12.76
CA ARG A 232 -3.01 -4.79 -13.59
C ARG A 232 -4.54 -4.68 -13.68
N GLY A 233 -5.25 -5.80 -13.81
CA GLY A 233 -6.72 -5.85 -13.86
C GLY A 233 -7.33 -5.29 -12.57
N ILE A 234 -6.91 -5.85 -11.44
CA ILE A 234 -7.35 -5.39 -10.11
C ILE A 234 -6.97 -3.93 -9.85
N SER A 235 -5.75 -3.50 -10.20
CA SER A 235 -5.33 -2.11 -10.04
C SER A 235 -6.22 -1.12 -10.81
N LYS A 236 -6.73 -1.53 -11.99
CA LYS A 236 -7.68 -0.73 -12.77
C LYS A 236 -9.04 -0.68 -12.09
N ALA A 237 -9.52 -1.82 -11.61
CA ALA A 237 -10.80 -1.92 -10.91
C ALA A 237 -10.82 -1.13 -9.59
N MET A 238 -9.68 -1.07 -8.89
CA MET A 238 -9.50 -0.33 -7.63
C MET A 238 -9.33 1.19 -7.80
N LYS A 239 -9.45 1.73 -9.02
CA LYS A 239 -9.41 3.19 -9.20
C LYS A 239 -10.62 3.82 -8.52
N LEU A 240 -10.38 4.91 -7.80
CA LEU A 240 -11.47 5.71 -7.23
C LEU A 240 -12.11 6.54 -8.33
N ASP A 241 -13.41 6.74 -8.21
CA ASP A 241 -14.14 7.66 -9.06
C ASP A 241 -13.75 9.08 -8.66
N TYR A 242 -13.15 9.81 -9.58
CA TYR A 242 -12.90 11.24 -9.43
C TYR A 242 -13.91 11.96 -10.33
N GLN A 243 -14.60 12.96 -9.78
CA GLN A 243 -15.26 13.94 -10.62
C GLN A 243 -14.16 14.88 -11.11
N ASP A 244 -13.89 14.86 -12.42
CA ASP A 244 -13.13 15.94 -13.03
C ASP A 244 -14.00 17.19 -12.91
N SER A 245 -13.59 18.13 -12.05
CA SER A 245 -14.19 19.45 -12.07
C SER A 245 -13.27 20.38 -12.85
N ASP A 246 -13.74 20.79 -14.02
CA ASP A 246 -13.12 21.88 -14.80
C ASP A 246 -13.23 23.24 -14.08
N ARG A 247 -13.70 23.26 -12.83
CA ARG A 247 -13.91 24.45 -12.03
C ARG A 247 -12.61 25.15 -11.63
N PHE A 248 -11.57 24.40 -11.27
CA PHE A 248 -10.34 25.00 -10.73
C PHE A 248 -9.19 24.92 -11.73
N ARG A 249 -8.47 26.03 -11.90
CA ARG A 249 -7.19 26.08 -12.63
C ARG A 249 -6.05 26.26 -11.64
N PHE A 250 -4.99 25.48 -11.82
CA PHE A 250 -3.83 25.54 -10.94
C PHE A 250 -3.01 26.82 -11.16
N LEU A 251 -2.63 27.52 -10.08
CA LEU A 251 -1.72 28.66 -10.14
C LEU A 251 -0.42 28.40 -9.37
N GLU A 252 -0.51 27.88 -8.15
CA GLU A 252 0.66 27.66 -7.30
C GLU A 252 0.43 26.52 -6.29
N ALA A 253 1.50 25.83 -5.93
CA ALA A 253 1.55 24.92 -4.80
C ALA A 253 2.77 25.22 -3.93
N GLY A 254 2.51 25.35 -2.64
CA GLY A 254 3.52 25.49 -1.60
C GLY A 254 3.26 24.56 -0.43
N VAL A 255 4.19 24.58 0.53
CA VAL A 255 4.03 23.96 1.83
C VAL A 255 4.35 25.01 2.89
N SER A 256 3.54 25.07 3.94
CA SER A 256 3.76 25.94 5.09
C SER A 256 3.67 25.21 6.43
N MET A 257 4.25 25.82 7.45
CA MET A 257 4.03 25.55 8.87
C MET A 257 4.21 26.86 9.65
N THR A 258 3.93 26.87 10.96
CA THR A 258 4.12 28.07 11.78
C THR A 258 5.55 28.61 11.66
N GLY A 259 5.69 29.83 11.14
CA GLY A 259 6.97 30.53 10.99
C GLY A 259 7.80 30.13 9.76
N TRP A 260 7.27 29.30 8.85
CA TRP A 260 7.98 28.90 7.62
C TRP A 260 7.01 28.58 6.47
N GLU A 261 7.32 29.05 5.27
CA GLU A 261 6.59 28.72 4.04
C GLU A 261 7.56 28.57 2.86
N THR A 262 7.16 27.75 1.89
CA THR A 262 7.91 27.60 0.64
C THR A 262 6.98 27.26 -0.52
N THR A 263 7.19 27.91 -1.66
CA THR A 263 6.55 27.55 -2.93
C THR A 263 7.45 26.57 -3.67
N PHE A 264 6.93 25.40 -4.03
CA PHE A 264 7.70 24.38 -4.76
C PHE A 264 7.22 24.21 -6.20
N ARG A 265 6.08 24.81 -6.57
CA ARG A 265 5.58 24.78 -7.95
C ARG A 265 4.72 25.99 -8.26
N GLU A 266 4.99 26.61 -9.38
CA GLU A 266 4.15 27.65 -9.98
C GLU A 266 3.61 27.20 -11.34
N ALA A 267 2.48 27.78 -11.74
CA ALA A 267 1.99 27.70 -13.10
C ALA A 267 2.89 28.49 -14.04
N THR A 268 3.14 27.90 -15.21
CA THR A 268 3.91 28.49 -16.29
C THR A 268 3.23 29.75 -16.85
N ALA A 269 3.98 30.59 -17.57
CA ALA A 269 3.41 31.76 -18.23
C ALA A 269 2.33 31.37 -19.24
N GLU A 270 2.54 30.26 -19.96
CA GLU A 270 1.59 29.70 -20.93
C GLU A 270 0.29 29.26 -20.24
N GLN A 271 0.38 28.60 -19.08
CA GLN A 271 -0.80 28.22 -18.30
C GLN A 271 -1.55 29.44 -17.77
N LYS A 272 -0.83 30.44 -17.26
CA LYS A 272 -1.43 31.70 -16.79
C LYS A 272 -2.11 32.44 -17.94
N GLN A 273 -1.53 32.43 -19.14
CA GLN A 273 -2.13 33.03 -20.33
C GLN A 273 -3.36 32.25 -20.81
N ALA A 274 -3.31 30.91 -20.84
CA ALA A 274 -4.47 30.10 -21.22
C ALA A 274 -5.69 30.34 -20.32
N ILE A 275 -5.48 30.54 -19.01
CA ILE A 275 -6.55 30.91 -18.07
C ILE A 275 -7.16 32.27 -18.46
N ARG A 276 -6.34 33.26 -18.81
CA ARG A 276 -6.81 34.58 -19.26
C ARG A 276 -7.62 34.48 -20.56
N ASP A 277 -7.10 33.73 -21.53
CA ASP A 277 -7.75 33.54 -22.82
C ASP A 277 -9.12 32.86 -22.66
N GLU A 278 -9.22 31.87 -21.76
CA GLU A 278 -10.48 31.19 -21.42
C GLU A 278 -11.48 32.18 -20.79
N LEU A 279 -11.04 33.04 -19.87
CA LEU A 279 -11.90 34.07 -19.26
C LEU A 279 -12.39 35.11 -20.28
N GLU A 280 -11.53 35.53 -21.21
CA GLU A 280 -11.89 36.48 -22.26
C GLU A 280 -12.89 35.90 -23.27
N ALA A 281 -12.76 34.61 -23.61
CA ALA A 281 -13.70 33.92 -24.48
C ALA A 281 -15.11 33.85 -23.87
N TRP A 282 -15.21 33.69 -22.54
CA TRP A 282 -16.49 33.62 -21.82
C TRP A 282 -17.18 34.98 -21.65
N VAL A 283 -16.47 36.10 -21.81
CA VAL A 283 -17.07 37.45 -21.79
C VAL A 283 -17.65 37.84 -23.15
N LYS A 284 -17.26 37.14 -24.23
CA LYS A 284 -17.73 37.39 -25.60
C LYS A 284 -18.97 36.58 -25.99
N LEU A 285 -19.46 35.72 -25.11
CA LEU A 285 -20.72 34.95 -25.23
C LEU A 285 -21.78 35.55 -24.32
#